data_AF-A0A011TEJ9-F1
#
_entry.id   AF-A0A011TEJ9-F1
#
_cell.length_a   1.000
_cell.length_b   1.000
_cell.length_c   1.000
_cell.angle_alpha   90.00
_cell.angle_beta   90.00
_cell.angle_gamma   90.00
#
_symmetry.space_group_name_H-M   'P 1'
#
loop_
_entity.id
_entity.type
_entity.pdbx_description
1 polymer ?
#
loop_
_entity_poly.entity_id
_entity_poly.type
_entity_poly.pdbx_seq_one_letter_code
_entity_poly.pdbx_strand_id
1 'polypeptide(L)'
;MYGPVFDGGYEIPAVPYRKIDSKFLRQIVPDPTGERPGTIVVDTSQHFLYLVREDGQAIRYGVGLGRAGFEWAGRAVVQYKREWPKWTPPDEMIARQPELEKYSSRNGGMPPGLMNPLGARALYIFQNNEDTLYRIHGSPEWHSIGKSISSGCVRLMNQDIIDLHSRVPGKTPILVTNGLGARIAGHDPGGVAVDAGVPEGSTLLGRVSRSWL
;
A
#
# COMPACT_ATOMS: atom_id res chain seq x y z
N MET A 1 1.15 8.53 14.99
CA MET A 1 1.09 7.66 13.80
C MET A 1 2.34 7.79 12.95
N TYR A 2 2.67 8.98 12.46
CA TYR A 2 3.77 9.24 11.50
C TYR A 2 5.09 9.76 12.11
N GLY A 3 5.35 9.48 13.38
CA GLY A 3 6.64 9.81 14.01
C GLY A 3 7.75 8.83 13.62
N PRO A 4 8.96 9.00 14.18
CA PRO A 4 10.04 8.02 14.02
C PRO A 4 9.62 6.66 14.59
N VAL A 5 10.06 5.58 13.95
CA VAL A 5 9.77 4.20 14.36
C VAL A 5 11.05 3.38 14.31
N PHE A 6 11.39 2.70 15.40
CA PHE A 6 12.44 1.69 15.40
C PHE A 6 11.85 0.33 15.03
N ASP A 7 12.37 -0.28 13.97
CA ASP A 7 11.86 -1.55 13.44
C ASP A 7 12.98 -2.32 12.72
N GLY A 8 13.16 -3.60 13.05
CA GLY A 8 14.15 -4.47 12.39
C GLY A 8 15.61 -4.01 12.48
N GLY A 9 15.97 -3.21 13.50
CA GLY A 9 17.31 -2.63 13.64
C GLY A 9 17.50 -1.29 12.93
N TYR A 10 16.46 -0.76 12.30
CA TYR A 10 16.49 0.53 11.58
C TYR A 10 15.65 1.57 12.29
N GLU A 11 16.14 2.81 12.33
CA GLU A 11 15.36 3.97 12.73
C GLU A 11 14.70 4.60 11.49
N ILE A 12 13.42 4.28 11.28
CA ILE A 12 12.62 4.85 10.21
C ILE A 12 12.29 6.30 10.58
N PRO A 13 12.63 7.29 9.72
CA PRO A 13 12.40 8.69 10.02
C PRO A 13 10.90 9.03 10.08
N ALA A 14 10.58 10.11 10.80
CA ALA A 14 9.24 10.68 10.79
C ALA A 14 8.83 11.09 9.38
N VAL A 15 7.56 10.86 9.04
CA VAL A 15 6.99 11.43 7.81
C VAL A 15 6.51 12.85 8.11
N PRO A 16 6.84 13.85 7.27
CA PRO A 16 6.31 15.21 7.38
C PRO A 16 4.85 15.24 6.92
N TYR A 17 3.95 14.56 7.65
CA TYR A 17 2.57 14.29 7.26
C TYR A 17 1.74 15.55 6.97
N ARG A 18 2.12 16.71 7.52
CA ARG A 18 1.50 18.01 7.21
C ARG A 18 1.71 18.48 5.77
N LYS A 19 2.68 17.89 5.05
CA LYS A 19 2.94 18.13 3.63
C LYS A 19 2.19 17.17 2.71
N ILE A 20 1.43 16.23 3.28
CA ILE A 20 0.61 15.26 2.55
C ILE A 20 -0.84 15.71 2.70
N ASP A 21 -1.61 15.64 1.63
CA ASP A 21 -3.05 15.88 1.71
C ASP A 21 -3.66 14.90 2.72
N SER A 22 -4.40 15.46 3.68
CA SER A 22 -5.03 14.73 4.78
C SER A 22 -5.85 13.52 4.34
N LYS A 23 -6.43 13.54 3.13
CA LYS A 23 -7.21 12.40 2.60
C LYS A 23 -6.37 11.14 2.38
N PHE A 24 -5.06 11.30 2.12
CA PHE A 24 -4.13 10.19 1.91
C PHE A 24 -3.49 9.67 3.20
N LEU A 25 -3.77 10.30 4.34
CA LEU A 25 -3.36 9.75 5.63
C LEU A 25 -4.28 8.59 6.01
N ARG A 26 -3.69 7.54 6.59
CA ARG A 26 -4.40 6.38 7.12
C ARG A 26 -5.59 6.75 8.01
N GLN A 27 -6.77 6.22 7.70
CA GLN A 27 -8.04 6.54 8.35
C GLN A 27 -8.92 5.29 8.43
N ILE A 28 -9.78 5.20 9.44
CA ILE A 28 -10.98 4.35 9.35
C ILE A 28 -12.05 5.15 8.61
N VAL A 29 -12.72 4.53 7.63
CA VAL A 29 -13.83 5.10 6.83
C VAL A 29 -14.99 4.10 6.76
N PRO A 30 -16.22 4.53 6.42
CA PRO A 30 -17.25 3.61 5.92
C PRO A 30 -16.71 2.80 4.74
N ASP A 31 -16.99 1.50 4.68
CA ASP A 31 -16.49 0.61 3.62
C ASP A 31 -17.14 0.95 2.27
N PRO A 32 -16.39 1.45 1.27
CA PRO A 32 -16.94 1.73 -0.06
C PRO A 32 -16.88 0.51 -0.99
N THR A 33 -16.32 -0.61 -0.53
CA THR A 33 -15.90 -1.72 -1.42
C THR A 33 -16.97 -2.79 -1.60
N GLY A 34 -17.77 -3.04 -0.55
CA GLY A 34 -18.73 -4.14 -0.52
C GLY A 34 -18.08 -5.53 -0.47
N GLU A 35 -16.76 -5.61 -0.23
CA GLU A 35 -16.05 -6.87 -0.07
C GLU A 35 -16.21 -7.41 1.35
N ARG A 36 -15.80 -8.66 1.59
CA ARG A 36 -15.89 -9.26 2.93
C ARG A 36 -14.78 -8.71 3.85
N PRO A 37 -15.03 -8.60 5.17
CA PRO A 37 -13.99 -8.29 6.15
C PRO A 37 -12.72 -9.12 5.96
N GLY A 38 -11.56 -8.48 6.12
CA GLY A 38 -10.24 -9.08 5.88
C GLY A 38 -9.76 -9.03 4.43
N THR A 39 -10.54 -8.46 3.50
CA THR A 39 -10.12 -8.28 2.10
C THR A 39 -9.31 -6.99 1.93
N ILE A 40 -8.23 -7.06 1.14
CA ILE A 40 -7.52 -5.88 0.67
C ILE A 40 -8.14 -5.43 -0.66
N VAL A 41 -8.44 -4.14 -0.79
CA VAL A 41 -8.93 -3.58 -2.06
C VAL A 41 -8.03 -2.42 -2.46
N VAL A 42 -7.42 -2.47 -3.64
CA VAL A 42 -6.64 -1.36 -4.20
C VAL A 42 -7.50 -0.66 -5.24
N ASP A 43 -7.81 0.60 -4.99
CA ASP A 43 -8.43 1.49 -5.97
C ASP A 43 -7.36 2.31 -6.68
N THR A 44 -7.06 1.92 -7.91
CA THR A 44 -6.03 2.56 -8.72
C THR A 44 -6.47 3.92 -9.28
N SER A 45 -7.78 4.20 -9.29
CA SER A 45 -8.33 5.46 -9.79
C SER A 45 -8.24 6.60 -8.77
N GLN A 46 -8.30 6.26 -7.48
CA GLN A 46 -8.33 7.23 -6.37
C GLN A 46 -7.05 7.21 -5.51
N HIS A 47 -6.07 6.36 -5.85
CA HIS A 47 -4.83 6.19 -5.09
C HIS A 47 -5.07 5.79 -3.63
N PHE A 48 -6.00 4.86 -3.43
CA PHE A 48 -6.31 4.30 -2.11
C PHE A 48 -6.15 2.79 -2.07
N LEU A 49 -5.75 2.31 -0.89
CA LEU A 49 -5.86 0.91 -0.50
C LEU A 49 -6.79 0.83 0.70
N TYR A 50 -7.69 -0.15 0.71
CA TYR A 50 -8.62 -0.44 1.79
C TYR A 50 -8.31 -1.80 2.38
N LEU A 51 -8.32 -1.92 3.71
CA LEU A 51 -8.46 -3.19 4.42
C LEU A 51 -9.86 -3.22 5.02
N VAL A 52 -10.73 -4.06 4.46
CA VAL A 52 -12.13 -4.15 4.88
C VAL A 52 -12.21 -4.72 6.29
N ARG A 53 -13.06 -4.12 7.12
CA ARG A 53 -13.33 -4.51 8.50
C ARG A 53 -14.79 -4.93 8.64
N GLU A 54 -15.10 -5.46 9.81
CA GLU A 54 -16.47 -5.66 10.26
C GLU A 54 -17.19 -4.31 10.43
N ASP A 55 -18.50 -4.37 10.72
CA ASP A 55 -19.35 -3.21 10.99
C ASP A 55 -19.44 -2.18 9.84
N GLY A 56 -19.24 -2.62 8.60
CA GLY A 56 -19.33 -1.75 7.42
C GLY A 56 -18.23 -0.70 7.37
N GLN A 57 -17.06 -0.97 7.97
CA GLN A 57 -15.91 -0.07 7.98
C GLN A 57 -14.74 -0.63 7.17
N ALA A 58 -13.80 0.24 6.80
CA ALA A 58 -12.51 -0.14 6.23
C ALA A 58 -11.40 0.76 6.78
N ILE A 59 -10.17 0.24 6.86
CA ILE A 59 -8.98 1.08 7.02
C ILE A 59 -8.54 1.51 5.62
N ARG A 60 -8.58 2.80 5.34
CA ARG A 60 -8.08 3.40 4.10
C ARG A 60 -6.65 3.90 4.30
N TYR A 61 -5.79 3.63 3.33
CA TYR A 61 -4.41 4.08 3.22
C TYR A 61 -4.24 4.83 1.90
N GLY A 62 -3.54 5.98 1.91
CA GLY A 62 -3.08 6.58 0.67
C GLY A 62 -1.94 5.76 0.06
N VAL A 63 -1.96 5.60 -1.26
CA VAL A 63 -0.90 4.89 -1.98
C VAL A 63 -0.28 5.75 -3.08
N GLY A 64 0.99 5.49 -3.40
CA GLY A 64 1.59 5.87 -4.68
C GLY A 64 1.48 4.69 -5.65
N LEU A 65 1.24 4.97 -6.93
CA LEU A 65 1.11 3.94 -7.96
C LEU A 65 2.17 4.17 -9.03
N GLY A 66 2.90 3.13 -9.42
CA GLY A 66 3.72 3.19 -10.64
C GLY A 66 2.98 2.59 -11.83
N ARG A 67 3.64 2.55 -13.00
CA ARG A 67 3.09 1.99 -14.25
C ARG A 67 2.52 0.58 -14.07
N ALA A 68 3.28 -0.32 -13.44
CA ALA A 68 2.83 -1.68 -13.14
C ALA A 68 1.59 -1.71 -12.22
N GLY A 69 1.39 -0.66 -11.42
CA GLY A 69 0.17 -0.46 -10.62
C GLY A 69 -1.12 -0.36 -11.46
N PHE A 70 -1.03 0.03 -12.73
CA PHE A 70 -2.15 0.16 -13.67
C PHE A 70 -2.26 -0.98 -14.68
N GLU A 71 -1.22 -1.80 -14.81
CA GLU A 71 -1.14 -2.87 -15.84
C GLU A 71 -1.96 -4.12 -15.46
N TRP A 72 -2.40 -4.23 -14.21
CA TRP A 72 -3.14 -5.39 -13.72
C TRP A 72 -4.33 -4.99 -12.83
N ALA A 73 -5.47 -5.63 -13.04
CA ALA A 73 -6.67 -5.54 -12.21
C ALA A 73 -7.31 -6.93 -12.08
N GLY A 74 -8.01 -7.17 -10.97
CA GLY A 74 -8.68 -8.44 -10.73
C GLY A 74 -8.50 -8.97 -9.31
N ARG A 75 -8.97 -10.19 -9.10
CA ARG A 75 -8.86 -10.91 -7.83
C ARG A 75 -7.59 -11.74 -7.77
N ALA A 76 -6.93 -11.72 -6.62
CA ALA A 76 -5.73 -12.48 -6.32
C ALA A 76 -5.62 -12.74 -4.81
N VAL A 77 -4.45 -13.21 -4.38
CA VAL A 77 -4.12 -13.48 -2.98
C VAL A 77 -2.76 -12.91 -2.63
N VAL A 78 -2.63 -12.35 -1.42
CA VAL A 78 -1.33 -12.12 -0.78
C VAL A 78 -0.76 -13.48 -0.38
N GLN A 79 0.11 -14.06 -1.22
CA GLN A 79 0.63 -15.41 -0.97
C GLN A 79 1.50 -15.46 0.28
N TYR A 80 2.42 -14.49 0.39
CA TYR A 80 3.31 -14.32 1.51
C TYR A 80 3.71 -12.85 1.67
N LYS A 81 4.32 -12.56 2.80
CA LYS A 81 4.78 -11.23 3.19
C LYS A 81 6.20 -11.29 3.74
N ARG A 82 6.97 -10.22 3.57
CA ARG A 82 8.35 -10.14 4.06
C ARG A 82 8.57 -8.86 4.83
N GLU A 83 9.34 -9.01 5.90
CA GLU A 83 9.96 -7.89 6.60
C GLU A 83 11.30 -7.56 5.96
N TRP A 84 11.57 -6.26 5.80
CA TRP A 84 12.82 -5.74 5.27
C TRP A 84 13.27 -6.52 4.02
N PRO A 85 12.46 -6.51 2.94
CA PRO A 85 12.74 -7.31 1.76
C PRO A 85 13.99 -6.81 1.03
N LYS A 86 14.72 -7.76 0.46
CA LYS A 86 15.69 -7.50 -0.59
C LYS A 86 14.99 -6.96 -1.83
N TRP A 87 15.56 -5.95 -2.47
CA TRP A 87 15.07 -5.42 -3.74
C TRP A 87 15.92 -5.91 -4.90
N THR A 88 15.26 -6.34 -5.96
CA THR A 88 15.89 -6.71 -7.22
C THR A 88 15.18 -5.93 -8.33
N PRO A 89 15.85 -4.97 -9.00
CA PRO A 89 15.27 -4.29 -10.14
C PRO A 89 15.03 -5.29 -11.29
N PRO A 90 13.92 -5.17 -12.03
CA PRO A 90 13.72 -5.92 -13.27
C PRO A 90 14.79 -5.61 -14.31
N ASP A 91 15.08 -6.57 -15.21
CA ASP A 91 16.11 -6.42 -16.23
C ASP A 91 15.82 -5.23 -17.17
N GLU A 92 14.56 -4.93 -17.46
CA GLU A 92 14.16 -3.76 -18.27
C GLU A 92 14.44 -2.43 -17.54
N MET A 93 14.41 -2.43 -16.21
CA MET A 93 14.80 -1.28 -15.41
C MET A 93 16.31 -1.07 -15.49
N ILE A 94 17.09 -2.14 -15.37
CA ILE A 94 18.55 -2.09 -15.49
C ILE A 94 18.98 -1.66 -16.89
N ALA A 95 18.31 -2.14 -17.94
CA ALA A 95 18.59 -1.71 -19.31
C ALA A 95 18.44 -0.18 -19.51
N ARG A 96 17.50 0.44 -18.78
CA ARG A 96 17.31 1.91 -18.78
C ARG A 96 18.22 2.65 -17.81
N GLN A 97 18.65 1.99 -16.74
CA GLN A 97 19.49 2.52 -15.66
C GLN A 97 20.63 1.53 -15.35
N PRO A 98 21.68 1.47 -16.20
CA PRO A 98 22.73 0.45 -16.11
C PRO A 98 23.48 0.45 -14.78
N GLU A 99 23.50 1.58 -14.06
CA GLU A 99 24.06 1.70 -12.72
C GLU A 99 23.39 0.80 -11.66
N LEU A 100 22.18 0.30 -11.97
CA LEU A 100 21.45 -0.66 -11.14
C LEU A 100 21.92 -2.10 -11.30
N GLU A 101 22.78 -2.44 -12.27
CA GLU A 101 23.26 -3.81 -12.50
C GLU A 101 23.91 -4.39 -11.24
N LYS A 102 24.58 -3.58 -10.41
CA LYS A 102 25.12 -4.03 -9.11
C LYS A 102 24.08 -4.61 -8.15
N TYR A 103 22.80 -4.31 -8.38
CA TYR A 103 21.67 -4.84 -7.63
C TYR A 103 20.85 -5.85 -8.43
N SER A 104 21.33 -6.31 -9.59
CA SER A 104 20.64 -7.32 -10.39
C SER A 104 20.42 -8.62 -9.60
N SER A 105 19.53 -9.47 -10.09
CA SER A 105 19.27 -10.80 -9.51
C SER A 105 20.57 -11.61 -9.42
N ARG A 106 21.39 -11.56 -10.47
CA ARG A 106 22.70 -12.23 -10.58
C ARG A 106 23.73 -11.67 -9.60
N ASN A 107 23.70 -10.37 -9.33
CA ASN A 107 24.56 -9.72 -8.34
C ASN A 107 24.00 -9.74 -6.93
N GLY A 108 22.90 -10.48 -6.73
CA GLY A 108 22.38 -10.71 -5.40
C GLY A 108 21.74 -9.47 -4.80
N GLY A 109 21.07 -8.62 -5.57
CA GLY A 109 20.08 -7.63 -5.10
C GLY A 109 20.57 -6.52 -4.16
N MET A 110 19.76 -5.48 -4.01
CA MET A 110 19.97 -4.48 -2.97
C MET A 110 19.55 -5.06 -1.61
N PRO A 111 20.44 -5.05 -0.60
CA PRO A 111 20.11 -5.54 0.73
C PRO A 111 19.02 -4.68 1.39
N PRO A 112 18.42 -5.18 2.49
CA PRO A 112 17.44 -4.41 3.22
C PRO A 112 18.04 -3.14 3.83
N GLY A 113 17.24 -2.08 3.93
CA GLY A 113 17.66 -0.84 4.59
C GLY A 113 16.78 0.36 4.27
N LEU A 114 17.06 1.49 4.91
CA LEU A 114 16.26 2.71 4.81
C LEU A 114 16.16 3.28 3.38
N MET A 115 17.18 3.02 2.55
CA MET A 115 17.23 3.47 1.15
C MET A 115 16.69 2.43 0.17
N ASN A 116 16.23 1.26 0.65
CA ASN A 116 15.70 0.22 -0.21
C ASN A 116 14.33 0.64 -0.81
N PRO A 117 14.13 0.57 -2.14
CA PRO A 117 12.88 1.01 -2.78
C PRO A 117 11.62 0.23 -2.38
N LEU A 118 11.76 -0.97 -1.79
CA LEU A 118 10.65 -1.74 -1.24
C LEU A 118 10.29 -1.36 0.19
N GLY A 119 11.09 -0.50 0.82
CA GLY A 119 10.88 -0.02 2.18
C GLY A 119 10.89 -1.14 3.23
N ALA A 120 10.13 -0.92 4.31
CA ALA A 120 10.19 -1.78 5.50
C ALA A 120 9.48 -3.13 5.34
N ARG A 121 8.49 -3.25 4.44
CA ARG A 121 7.66 -4.45 4.27
C ARG A 121 7.23 -4.60 2.81
N ALA A 122 7.01 -5.84 2.36
CA ALA A 122 6.37 -6.13 1.08
C ALA A 122 5.39 -7.32 1.17
N LEU A 123 4.28 -7.20 0.45
CA LEU A 123 3.26 -8.23 0.22
C LEU A 123 3.37 -8.71 -1.23
N TYR A 124 3.39 -10.02 -1.42
CA TYR A 124 3.64 -10.66 -2.71
C TYR A 124 2.34 -11.26 -3.23
N ILE A 125 1.87 -10.75 -4.37
CA ILE A 125 0.55 -11.06 -4.91
C ILE A 125 0.64 -12.19 -5.92
N PHE A 126 -0.20 -13.21 -5.73
CA PHE A 126 -0.27 -14.38 -6.58
C PHE A 126 -1.68 -14.55 -7.11
N GLN A 127 -1.78 -15.00 -8.36
CA GLN A 127 -3.03 -15.40 -9.00
C GLN A 127 -2.84 -16.83 -9.52
N ASN A 128 -3.79 -17.73 -9.24
CA ASN A 128 -3.70 -19.14 -9.65
C ASN A 128 -2.39 -19.85 -9.25
N ASN A 129 -1.85 -19.53 -8.06
CA ASN A 129 -0.55 -20.00 -7.55
C ASN A 129 0.68 -19.52 -8.34
N GLU A 130 0.54 -18.58 -9.25
CA GLU A 130 1.64 -17.95 -9.98
C GLU A 130 1.91 -16.54 -9.45
N ASP A 131 3.19 -16.17 -9.42
CA ASP A 131 3.62 -14.85 -8.98
C ASP A 131 3.27 -13.80 -10.05
N THR A 132 2.43 -12.83 -9.69
CA THR A 132 2.01 -11.78 -10.62
C THR A 132 3.08 -10.71 -10.85
N LEU A 133 4.20 -10.76 -10.12
CA LEU A 133 5.17 -9.68 -9.95
C LEU A 133 4.59 -8.39 -9.32
N TYR A 134 3.28 -8.35 -9.07
CA TYR A 134 2.61 -7.26 -8.39
C TYR A 134 2.92 -7.28 -6.90
N ARG A 135 3.22 -6.10 -6.34
CA ARG A 135 3.60 -5.93 -4.93
C ARG A 135 2.83 -4.79 -4.28
N ILE A 136 2.50 -4.97 -3.01
CA ILE A 136 2.19 -3.84 -2.12
C ILE A 136 3.37 -3.71 -1.18
N HIS A 137 4.03 -2.56 -1.16
CA HIS A 137 5.28 -2.40 -0.42
C HIS A 137 5.43 -1.01 0.20
N GLY A 138 6.41 -0.88 1.09
CA GLY A 138 6.79 0.40 1.69
C GLY A 138 7.60 1.26 0.74
N SER A 139 7.77 2.52 1.12
CA SER A 139 8.67 3.44 0.42
C SER A 139 9.22 4.47 1.41
N PRO A 140 10.51 4.83 1.32
CA PRO A 140 11.03 6.01 1.99
C PRO A 140 10.52 7.33 1.37
N GLU A 141 10.05 7.29 0.11
CA GLU A 141 9.57 8.44 -0.66
C GLU A 141 8.12 8.82 -0.29
N TRP A 142 7.88 9.32 0.92
CA TRP A 142 6.54 9.71 1.38
C TRP A 142 5.83 10.70 0.43
N HIS A 143 6.58 11.51 -0.32
CA HIS A 143 6.04 12.48 -1.29
C HIS A 143 5.48 11.83 -2.56
N SER A 144 5.58 10.50 -2.71
CA SER A 144 4.98 9.73 -3.80
C SER A 144 3.51 9.39 -3.58
N ILE A 145 3.01 9.51 -2.35
CA ILE A 145 1.64 9.12 -2.01
C ILE A 145 0.64 10.07 -2.69
N GLY A 146 -0.43 9.49 -3.24
CA GLY A 146 -1.43 10.22 -4.02
C GLY A 146 -0.98 10.57 -5.44
N LYS A 147 0.12 9.98 -5.92
CA LYS A 147 0.67 10.26 -7.26
C LYS A 147 0.89 8.99 -8.06
N SER A 148 0.79 9.13 -9.38
CA SER A 148 1.16 8.11 -10.36
C SER A 148 2.62 8.29 -10.77
N ILE A 149 3.56 7.90 -9.92
CA ILE A 149 5.00 8.06 -10.20
C ILE A 149 5.73 6.72 -10.15
N SER A 150 6.63 6.50 -11.12
CA SER A 150 7.56 5.36 -11.30
C SER A 150 7.04 4.13 -12.07
N SER A 151 7.90 3.11 -12.17
CA SER A 151 7.65 1.78 -12.74
C SER A 151 7.07 0.76 -11.75
N GLY A 152 6.97 1.09 -10.46
CA GLY A 152 6.61 0.16 -9.38
C GLY A 152 5.11 -0.18 -9.32
N CYS A 153 4.74 -1.09 -8.40
CA CYS A 153 3.35 -1.50 -8.17
C CYS A 153 2.64 -0.52 -7.22
N VAL A 154 2.36 -0.92 -5.97
CA VAL A 154 1.66 -0.09 -4.96
C VAL A 154 2.61 0.26 -3.82
N ARG A 155 2.77 1.55 -3.55
CA ARG A 155 3.68 2.11 -2.55
C ARG A 155 2.91 2.73 -1.39
N LEU A 156 3.24 2.34 -0.17
CA LEU A 156 2.74 2.97 1.06
C LEU A 156 3.91 3.65 1.78
N MET A 157 3.61 4.61 2.66
CA MET A 157 4.60 5.08 3.64
C MET A 157 5.03 3.91 4.53
N ASN A 158 6.28 3.92 4.98
CA ASN A 158 6.80 2.82 5.82
C ASN A 158 5.94 2.54 7.06
N GLN A 159 5.45 3.59 7.73
CA GLN A 159 4.55 3.48 8.89
C GLN A 159 3.20 2.79 8.55
N ASP A 160 2.74 2.95 7.32
CA ASP A 160 1.47 2.39 6.86
C ASP A 160 1.60 0.96 6.35
N ILE A 161 2.68 0.63 5.63
CA ILE A 161 2.92 -0.76 5.25
C ILE A 161 3.22 -1.64 6.47
N ILE A 162 3.88 -1.10 7.51
CA ILE A 162 4.11 -1.81 8.77
C ILE A 162 2.76 -2.13 9.44
N ASP A 163 1.85 -1.16 9.48
CA ASP A 163 0.50 -1.34 10.01
C ASP A 163 -0.29 -2.38 9.21
N LEU A 164 -0.39 -2.23 7.88
CA LEU A 164 -1.07 -3.19 7.01
C LEU A 164 -0.48 -4.60 7.16
N HIS A 165 0.84 -4.74 7.09
CA HIS A 165 1.55 -6.01 7.22
C HIS A 165 1.25 -6.70 8.56
N SER A 166 1.11 -5.95 9.65
CA SER A 166 0.78 -6.51 10.97
C SER A 166 -0.66 -7.04 11.06
N ARG A 167 -1.58 -6.51 10.24
CA ARG A 167 -3.01 -6.85 10.28
C ARG A 167 -3.39 -8.01 9.37
N VAL A 168 -2.65 -8.22 8.29
CA VAL A 168 -3.04 -9.19 7.25
C VAL A 168 -2.18 -10.46 7.35
N PRO A 169 -2.78 -11.66 7.46
CA PRO A 169 -2.03 -12.91 7.38
C PRO A 169 -1.54 -13.19 5.95
N GLY A 170 -0.79 -14.28 5.77
CA GLY A 170 -0.67 -14.87 4.44
C GLY A 170 -2.03 -15.38 3.94
N LYS A 171 -2.18 -15.54 2.64
CA LYS A 171 -3.42 -15.95 1.95
C LYS A 171 -4.57 -14.94 2.03
N THR A 172 -4.30 -13.69 2.40
CA THR A 172 -5.30 -12.62 2.41
C THR A 172 -5.82 -12.35 0.99
N PRO A 173 -7.15 -12.32 0.77
CA PRO A 173 -7.73 -11.99 -0.52
C PRO A 173 -7.48 -10.53 -0.89
N ILE A 174 -7.21 -10.30 -2.17
CA ILE A 174 -7.03 -8.96 -2.71
C ILE A 174 -7.87 -8.75 -3.98
N LEU A 175 -8.45 -7.57 -4.12
CA LEU A 175 -9.05 -7.05 -5.34
C LEU A 175 -8.30 -5.78 -5.78
N VAL A 176 -7.83 -5.74 -7.01
CA VAL A 176 -7.33 -4.50 -7.64
C VAL A 176 -8.36 -4.03 -8.67
N THR A 177 -8.77 -2.77 -8.57
CA THR A 177 -9.83 -2.19 -9.41
C THR A 177 -9.57 -0.71 -9.67
N ASN A 178 -10.17 -0.19 -10.75
CA ASN A 178 -10.22 1.24 -11.09
C ASN A 178 -11.66 1.80 -11.04
N GLY A 179 -12.63 1.02 -10.57
CA GLY A 179 -14.06 1.32 -10.71
C GLY A 179 -14.77 1.77 -9.45
N LEU A 180 -14.08 1.89 -8.31
CA LEU A 180 -14.71 2.29 -7.05
C LEU A 180 -15.20 3.73 -7.06
N GLY A 181 -14.43 4.67 -7.64
CA GLY A 181 -14.86 6.06 -7.79
C GLY A 181 -16.20 6.22 -8.53
N ALA A 182 -16.44 5.41 -9.58
CA ALA A 182 -17.70 5.45 -10.34
C ALA A 182 -18.88 4.84 -9.56
N ARG A 183 -18.64 3.84 -8.71
CA ARG A 183 -19.69 3.22 -7.87
C ARG A 183 -20.14 4.13 -6.73
N ILE A 184 -19.21 4.90 -6.17
CA ILE A 184 -19.51 5.90 -5.13
C ILE A 184 -20.34 7.06 -5.72
N ALA A 185 -20.03 7.51 -6.94
CA ALA A 185 -20.78 8.58 -7.60
C ALA A 185 -22.22 8.18 -8.00
N GLY A 186 -22.51 6.88 -8.13
CA GLY A 186 -23.81 6.37 -8.59
C GLY A 186 -24.78 5.90 -7.49
N HIS A 187 -24.37 5.89 -6.22
CA HIS A 187 -25.17 5.34 -5.10
C HIS A 187 -25.41 6.39 -4.01
N ASP A 188 -25.99 7.54 -4.37
CA ASP A 188 -26.33 8.60 -3.43
C ASP A 188 -27.80 8.54 -2.97
N PRO A 189 -28.05 8.26 -1.68
CA PRO A 189 -29.16 8.87 -0.97
C PRO A 189 -28.71 9.70 0.26
N GLY A 190 -27.44 10.11 0.32
CA GLY A 190 -26.89 10.96 1.39
C GLY A 190 -25.38 10.81 1.64
N GLY A 191 -24.61 10.26 0.69
CA GLY A 191 -23.18 10.02 0.82
C GLY A 191 -22.37 11.12 0.15
N VAL A 192 -21.79 12.03 0.93
CA VAL A 192 -20.97 13.14 0.43
C VAL A 192 -19.89 12.63 -0.54
N ALA A 193 -19.88 13.20 -1.75
CA ALA A 193 -18.87 12.94 -2.77
C ALA A 193 -17.45 13.03 -2.18
N VAL A 194 -16.67 11.95 -2.32
CA VAL A 194 -15.32 11.81 -1.73
C VAL A 194 -14.25 12.72 -2.34
N ASP A 195 -14.63 13.61 -3.26
CA ASP A 195 -13.75 14.63 -3.85
C ASP A 195 -13.54 15.85 -2.93
N ALA A 196 -14.19 15.91 -1.75
CA ALA A 196 -14.19 17.10 -0.88
C ALA A 196 -13.40 17.00 0.45
N GLY A 197 -12.65 15.91 0.72
CA GLY A 197 -11.80 15.82 1.92
C GLY A 197 -11.90 14.51 2.70
N VAL A 198 -11.63 14.57 4.02
CA VAL A 198 -11.78 13.44 4.96
C VAL A 198 -13.28 13.14 5.11
N PRO A 199 -13.78 11.93 4.79
CA PRO A 199 -15.19 11.60 4.90
C PRO A 199 -15.72 11.81 6.34
N GLU A 200 -16.96 12.27 6.49
CA GLU A 200 -17.62 12.34 7.80
C GLU A 200 -17.64 10.96 8.49
N GLY A 201 -17.39 10.93 9.80
CA GLY A 201 -17.24 9.69 10.58
C GLY A 201 -15.85 9.05 10.54
N SER A 202 -14.89 9.62 9.78
CA SER A 202 -13.53 9.08 9.74
C SER A 202 -12.77 9.32 11.04
N THR A 203 -12.12 8.28 11.55
CA THR A 203 -11.23 8.39 12.72
C THR A 203 -9.77 8.19 12.30
N LEU A 204 -8.91 9.16 12.62
CA LEU A 204 -7.45 8.99 12.50
C LEU A 204 -6.98 7.93 13.49
N LEU A 205 -6.33 6.87 13.01
CA LEU A 205 -5.86 5.79 13.88
C LEU A 205 -4.71 6.24 14.79
N GLY A 206 -4.83 6.03 16.10
CA GLY A 206 -3.72 6.16 17.04
C GLY A 206 -2.62 5.11 16.80
N ARG A 207 -1.52 5.21 17.57
CA ARG A 207 -0.49 4.15 17.63
C ARG A 207 -1.15 2.89 18.22
N VAL A 208 -1.06 1.75 17.55
CA VAL A 208 -1.58 0.47 18.09
C VAL A 208 -0.79 0.12 19.35
N SER A 209 -1.47 0.12 20.50
CA SER A 209 -0.96 -0.46 21.75
C SER A 209 -0.81 -1.97 21.54
N ARG A 210 0.36 -2.53 21.85
CA ARG A 210 0.57 -3.98 21.97
C ARG A 210 -0.17 -4.47 23.22
N SER A 211 -1.46 -4.72 23.11
CA SER A 211 -2.22 -5.32 24.23
C SER A 211 -3.47 -6.00 23.73
N TRP A 212 -3.32 -7.05 22.91
CA TRP A 212 -4.26 -8.16 22.79
C TRP A 212 -3.45 -9.39 22.34
N LEU A 213 -2.87 -10.07 23.34
CA LEU A 213 -2.70 -11.53 23.31
C LEU A 213 -4.05 -12.17 23.63
#